data_AF-A0A1E2RY92-F1
#
_entry.id   AF-A0A1E2RY92-F1
#
_cell.length_a   1.000
_cell.length_b   1.000
_cell.length_c   1.000
_cell.angle_alpha   90.00
_cell.angle_beta   90.00
_cell.angle_gamma   90.00
#
_symmetry.space_group_name_H-M   'P 1'
#
loop_
_entity.id
_entity.type
_entity.pdbx_description
1 polymer ?
#
loop_
_entity_poly.entity_id
_entity_poly.type
_entity_poly.pdbx_seq_one_letter_code
_entity_poly.pdbx_strand_id
1 'polypeptide(L)'
;MIKNMLLSAVAGAVMIGGATAAFAATGEFDNMCAMGLALDKEVETDCSVNTEYNGKTYCFGNEQAKEIFLKNPEANLKKAEAAYSRMHGDAMEGGEMHGDDMHGDKM
;
A
#
# COMPACT_ATOMS: atom_id res chain seq x y z
N MET A 1 -2.91 25.03 -68.41
CA MET A 1 -1.72 24.16 -68.50
C MET A 1 -1.72 23.26 -67.28
N ILE A 2 -1.85 21.96 -67.51
CA ILE A 2 -1.83 20.89 -66.50
C ILE A 2 -0.38 20.45 -66.35
N LYS A 3 0.16 20.43 -65.12
CA LYS A 3 1.32 19.60 -64.77
C LYS A 3 1.23 19.18 -63.30
N ASN A 4 0.96 17.89 -63.17
CA ASN A 4 0.96 17.04 -61.99
C ASN A 4 2.24 17.13 -61.12
N MET A 5 2.15 16.41 -60.00
CA MET A 5 3.21 15.72 -59.23
C MET A 5 3.62 16.50 -57.96
N LEU A 6 3.46 16.00 -56.73
CA LEU A 6 3.68 14.64 -56.23
C LEU A 6 2.76 14.33 -55.03
N LEU A 7 2.17 13.12 -55.04
CA LEU A 7 1.69 12.42 -53.85
C LEU A 7 2.90 12.05 -52.99
N SER A 8 2.98 12.55 -51.75
CA SER A 8 3.75 11.91 -50.69
C SER A 8 2.80 11.06 -49.85
N ALA A 9 2.70 9.78 -50.20
CA ALA A 9 2.08 8.78 -49.34
C ALA A 9 3.02 8.52 -48.15
N VAL A 10 2.86 9.29 -47.07
CA VAL A 10 3.43 8.90 -45.78
C VAL A 10 2.49 7.84 -45.21
N ALA A 11 2.79 6.58 -45.52
CA ALA A 11 2.23 5.43 -44.82
C ALA A 11 2.78 5.44 -43.38
N GLY A 12 2.23 6.32 -42.54
CA GLY A 12 2.48 6.32 -41.11
C GLY A 12 1.63 5.25 -40.46
N ALA A 13 2.12 4.01 -40.39
CA ALA A 13 1.59 3.03 -39.47
C ALA A 13 1.86 3.54 -38.05
N VAL A 14 0.84 4.16 -37.45
CA VAL A 14 0.86 4.58 -36.05
C VAL A 14 0.93 3.31 -35.22
N MET A 15 2.14 2.95 -34.80
CA MET A 15 2.34 1.98 -33.73
C MET A 15 1.80 2.61 -32.45
N ILE A 16 0.55 2.32 -32.11
CA ILE A 16 0.02 2.57 -30.77
C ILE A 16 0.70 1.55 -29.86
N GLY A 17 1.94 1.86 -29.48
CA GLY A 17 2.62 1.21 -28.36
C GLY A 17 1.81 1.55 -27.13
N GLY A 18 0.98 0.61 -26.69
CA GLY A 18 0.28 0.72 -25.41
C GLY A 18 1.31 0.90 -24.33
N ALA A 19 1.44 2.12 -23.82
CA ALA A 19 2.11 2.38 -22.57
C ALA A 19 1.30 1.63 -21.51
N THR A 20 1.73 0.43 -21.15
CA THR A 20 1.32 -0.19 -19.90
C THR A 20 1.83 0.76 -18.82
N ALA A 21 0.95 1.61 -18.31
CA ALA A 21 1.21 2.34 -17.08
C ALA A 21 1.48 1.25 -16.04
N ALA A 22 2.76 1.01 -15.75
CA ALA A 22 3.15 0.35 -14.53
C ALA A 22 2.75 1.33 -13.43
N PHE A 23 1.51 1.22 -12.97
CA PHE A 23 1.12 1.80 -11.71
C PHE A 23 2.08 1.18 -10.72
N ALA A 24 3.06 1.96 -10.25
CA ALA A 24 3.80 1.60 -9.07
C ALA A 24 2.71 1.33 -8.02
N ALA A 25 2.54 0.06 -7.66
CA ALA A 25 1.54 -0.32 -6.68
C ALA A 25 2.00 0.29 -5.36
N THR A 26 1.54 1.51 -5.09
CA THR A 26 1.75 2.16 -3.80
C THR A 26 0.94 1.38 -2.80
N GLY A 27 1.61 0.58 -1.98
CA GLY A 27 0.98 -0.05 -0.85
C GLY A 27 0.52 0.98 0.18
N GLU A 28 -0.41 0.57 1.02
CA GLU A 28 -0.85 1.38 2.17
C GLU A 28 0.32 1.72 3.08
N PHE A 29 0.10 2.70 3.95
CA PHE A 29 1.11 3.20 4.89
C PHE A 29 2.38 3.71 4.22
N ASP A 30 2.29 4.29 3.02
CA ASP A 30 3.44 4.78 2.26
C ASP A 30 4.51 3.70 2.02
N ASN A 31 4.07 2.48 1.67
CA ASN A 31 4.91 1.28 1.50
C ASN A 31 5.68 0.83 2.75
N MET A 32 5.28 1.29 3.94
CA MET A 32 5.86 0.80 5.19
C MET A 32 5.42 -0.63 5.48
N CYS A 33 6.28 -1.38 6.16
CA CYS A 33 5.99 -2.74 6.57
C CYS A 33 4.79 -2.76 7.53
N ALA A 34 3.66 -3.31 7.10
CA ALA A 34 2.44 -3.34 7.92
C ALA A 34 2.65 -4.09 9.25
N MET A 35 3.39 -5.20 9.23
CA MET A 35 3.75 -5.91 10.46
C MET A 35 4.78 -5.15 11.31
N GLY A 36 5.67 -4.38 10.68
CA GLY A 36 6.59 -3.49 11.39
C GLY A 36 5.82 -2.44 12.18
N LEU A 37 4.88 -1.77 11.52
CA LEU A 37 3.99 -0.78 12.14
C LEU A 37 3.16 -1.39 13.27
N ALA A 38 2.63 -2.61 13.09
CA ALA A 38 1.92 -3.32 14.15
C ALA A 38 2.77 -3.62 15.40
N LEU A 39 4.10 -3.54 15.28
CA LEU A 39 5.10 -3.67 16.35
C LEU A 39 5.72 -2.31 16.73
N ASP A 40 5.08 -1.20 16.35
CA ASP A 40 5.56 0.18 16.54
C ASP A 40 6.95 0.43 15.95
N LYS A 41 7.23 -0.15 14.77
CA LYS A 41 8.47 0.05 14.02
C LYS A 41 8.19 0.57 12.61
N GLU A 42 8.85 1.67 12.29
CA GLU A 42 8.90 2.21 10.93
C GLU A 42 9.97 1.45 10.13
N VAL A 43 9.54 0.66 9.15
CA VAL A 43 10.41 -0.06 8.23
C VAL A 43 9.94 0.21 6.81
N GLU A 44 10.68 1.04 6.08
CA GLU A 44 10.45 1.26 4.64
C GLU A 44 10.66 -0.03 3.85
N THR A 45 9.86 -0.22 2.81
CA THR A 45 9.97 -1.37 1.93
C THR A 45 9.81 -0.93 0.48
N ASP A 46 10.36 -1.72 -0.44
CA ASP A 46 10.12 -1.59 -1.88
C ASP A 46 8.80 -2.26 -2.32
N CYS A 47 8.02 -2.74 -1.35
CA CYS A 47 6.81 -3.53 -1.52
C CYS A 47 6.96 -4.83 -2.34
N SER A 48 8.18 -5.35 -2.50
CA SER A 48 8.43 -6.62 -3.22
C SER A 48 7.73 -7.81 -2.56
N VAL A 49 7.56 -7.79 -1.24
CA VAL A 49 6.71 -8.73 -0.50
C VAL A 49 5.44 -8.01 -0.07
N ASN A 50 4.31 -8.41 -0.62
CA ASN A 50 3.01 -7.79 -0.32
C ASN A 50 1.88 -8.82 -0.22
N THR A 51 0.74 -8.36 0.26
CA THR A 51 -0.53 -9.11 0.22
C THR A 51 -1.69 -8.15 0.03
N GLU A 52 -2.74 -8.60 -0.64
CA GLU A 52 -4.00 -7.87 -0.71
C GLU A 52 -4.91 -8.32 0.43
N TYR A 53 -5.43 -7.37 1.20
CA TYR A 53 -6.41 -7.60 2.26
C TYR A 53 -7.45 -6.48 2.25
N ASN A 54 -8.74 -6.84 2.26
CA ASN A 54 -9.86 -5.88 2.14
C ASN A 54 -9.76 -4.91 0.93
N GLY A 55 -9.20 -5.38 -0.19
CA GLY A 55 -9.04 -4.57 -1.41
C GLY A 55 -7.91 -3.54 -1.34
N LYS A 56 -7.05 -3.62 -0.33
CA LYS A 56 -5.87 -2.78 -0.14
C LYS A 56 -4.60 -3.63 -0.17
N THR A 57 -3.52 -3.07 -0.68
CA THR A 57 -2.21 -3.72 -0.75
C THR A 57 -1.36 -3.32 0.45
N TYR A 58 -0.87 -4.30 1.20
CA TYR A 58 0.02 -4.07 2.34
C TYR A 58 1.40 -4.65 2.07
N CYS A 59 2.44 -3.88 2.35
CA CYS A 59 3.83 -4.24 2.10
C CYS A 59 4.50 -4.83 3.36
N PHE A 60 5.52 -5.65 3.15
CA PHE A 60 6.28 -6.32 4.21
C PHE A 60 7.76 -6.32 3.89
N GLY A 61 8.60 -6.18 4.92
CA GLY A 61 10.05 -6.23 4.75
C GLY A 61 10.59 -7.63 4.40
N ASN A 62 9.81 -8.70 4.65
CA ASN A 62 10.13 -10.07 4.28
C ASN A 62 8.90 -10.99 4.34
N GLU A 63 9.04 -12.23 3.87
CA GLU A 63 7.95 -13.22 3.87
C GLU A 63 7.50 -13.61 5.28
N GLN A 64 8.41 -13.70 6.25
CA GLN A 64 8.06 -14.05 7.63
C GLN A 64 7.13 -13.02 8.28
N ALA A 65 7.37 -11.73 8.03
CA ALA A 65 6.53 -10.63 8.51
C ALA A 65 5.12 -10.72 7.89
N LYS A 66 5.03 -11.04 6.60
CA LYS A 66 3.75 -11.30 5.91
C LYS A 66 3.01 -12.48 6.55
N GLU A 67 3.68 -13.60 6.76
CA GLU A 67 3.08 -14.79 7.36
C GLU A 67 2.56 -14.54 8.78
N ILE A 68 3.34 -13.84 9.61
CA ILE A 68 2.93 -13.48 10.97
C ILE A 68 1.72 -12.54 10.92
N PHE A 69 1.72 -11.56 10.03
CA PHE A 69 0.61 -10.64 9.84
C PHE A 69 -0.67 -11.40 9.50
N LEU A 70 -0.62 -12.33 8.54
CA LEU A 70 -1.74 -13.13 8.06
C LEU A 70 -2.29 -14.14 9.08
N LYS A 71 -1.60 -14.41 10.20
CA LYS A 71 -2.17 -15.23 11.29
C LYS A 71 -3.32 -14.54 12.01
N ASN A 72 -3.30 -13.20 12.07
CA ASN A 72 -4.39 -12.42 12.65
C ASN A 72 -4.46 -11.04 11.97
N PRO A 73 -4.86 -11.01 10.69
CA PRO A 73 -4.69 -9.84 9.83
C PRO A 73 -5.50 -8.63 10.32
N GLU A 74 -6.70 -8.84 10.84
CA GLU A 74 -7.55 -7.77 11.38
C GLU A 74 -6.90 -7.08 12.60
N ALA A 75 -6.47 -7.87 13.59
CA ALA A 75 -5.85 -7.32 14.80
C ALA A 75 -4.50 -6.65 14.51
N ASN A 76 -3.70 -7.22 13.60
CA ASN A 76 -2.43 -6.64 13.21
C ASN A 76 -2.61 -5.37 12.37
N LEU A 77 -3.62 -5.34 11.49
CA LEU A 77 -3.97 -4.14 10.72
C LEU A 77 -4.37 -2.98 11.64
N LYS A 78 -5.27 -3.22 12.60
CA LYS A 78 -5.69 -2.18 13.56
C LYS A 78 -4.51 -1.59 14.33
N LYS A 79 -3.52 -2.42 14.70
CA LYS A 79 -2.29 -1.94 15.34
C LYS A 79 -1.43 -1.12 14.39
N ALA A 80 -1.27 -1.57 13.15
CA ALA A 80 -0.50 -0.86 12.13
C ALA A 80 -1.10 0.53 11.85
N GLU A 81 -2.42 0.61 11.69
CA GLU A 81 -3.16 1.86 11.49
C GLU A 81 -2.97 2.82 12.67
N ALA A 82 -3.12 2.33 13.90
CA ALA A 82 -2.91 3.13 15.10
C ALA A 82 -1.47 3.64 15.21
N ALA A 83 -0.48 2.78 14.92
CA ALA A 83 0.92 3.15 14.98
C ALA A 83 1.29 4.19 13.92
N TYR A 84 0.88 3.96 12.67
CA TYR A 84 1.13 4.87 11.57
C TYR A 84 0.51 6.25 11.82
N SER A 85 -0.75 6.29 12.28
CA SER A 85 -1.45 7.55 12.59
C SER A 85 -0.75 8.34 13.69
N ARG A 86 -0.26 7.66 14.73
CA ARG A 86 0.49 8.29 15.83
C ARG A 86 1.86 8.82 15.37
N MET A 87 2.53 8.10 14.47
CA MET A 87 3.88 8.47 13.97
C MET A 87 3.82 9.61 12.96
N HIS A 88 2.82 9.63 12.09
CA HIS A 88 2.71 10.58 10.97
C HIS A 88 1.65 11.69 11.17
N GLY A 89 1.02 11.75 12.34
CA GLY A 89 0.46 12.98 12.88
C GLY A 89 -0.89 13.44 12.34
N ASP A 90 -1.42 12.92 11.22
CA ASP A 90 -2.74 13.29 10.70
C ASP A 90 -3.34 12.18 9.81
N ALA A 91 -4.22 11.33 10.36
CA ALA A 91 -5.32 10.69 9.60
C ALA A 91 -6.26 9.85 10.50
N MET A 92 -7.46 10.37 10.69
CA MET A 92 -8.75 9.67 10.74
C MET A 92 -9.11 8.83 11.98
N GLU A 93 -10.07 9.40 12.73
CA GLU A 93 -11.04 8.75 13.62
C GLU A 93 -11.42 7.32 13.19
N GLY A 94 -11.30 6.36 14.11
CA GLY A 94 -11.99 5.08 13.97
C GLY A 94 -11.42 3.95 14.79
N GLY A 95 -11.70 3.93 16.10
CA GLY A 95 -11.69 2.67 16.85
C GLY A 95 -10.90 2.72 18.14
N GLU A 96 -11.42 3.49 19.10
CA GLU A 96 -11.18 3.36 20.54
C GLU A 96 -10.89 1.89 20.91
N MET A 97 -9.70 1.65 21.44
CA MET A 97 -9.40 0.44 22.19
C MET A 97 -9.26 0.88 23.66
N HIS A 98 -10.38 1.28 24.27
CA HIS A 98 -10.51 1.19 25.72
C HIS A 98 -10.67 -0.31 26.04
N GLY A 99 -9.53 -0.97 26.20
CA GLY A 99 -9.46 -2.22 26.94
C GLY A 99 -9.30 -1.86 28.41
N ASP A 100 -10.46 -1.79 29.06
CA ASP A 100 -10.76 -1.65 30.48
C ASP A 100 -9.60 -1.66 31.48
N ASP A 101 -9.60 -0.61 32.30
CA ASP A 101 -9.15 -0.61 33.68
C ASP A 101 -9.36 -1.96 34.38
N MET A 102 -8.26 -2.59 34.77
CA MET A 102 -8.23 -3.48 35.94
C MET A 102 -7.28 -2.87 36.97
N HIS A 103 -7.60 -1.65 37.40
CA HIS A 103 -7.11 -1.10 38.65
C HIS A 103 -8.03 -1.54 39.79
N GLY A 104 -7.49 -2.42 40.64
CA GLY A 104 -7.75 -2.45 42.08
C GLY A 104 -9.12 -2.94 42.54
N ASP A 105 -9.25 -4.25 42.77
CA ASP A 105 -10.20 -4.74 43.75
C ASP A 105 -9.51 -4.79 45.13
N LYS A 106 -10.10 -4.03 46.03
CA LYS A 106 -9.70 -3.78 47.40
C LYS A 106 -10.46 -4.73 48.30
N MET A 107 -9.75 -5.61 49.02
CA MET A 107 -10.15 -6.12 50.34
C MET A 107 -8.92 -6.35 51.21
#